data_AF-A0A5K1D7F9-F1
#
_entry.id   AF-A0A5K1D7F9-F1
#
_cell.length_a   1.000
_cell.length_b   1.000
_cell.length_c   1.000
_cell.angle_alpha   90.00
_cell.angle_beta   90.00
_cell.angle_gamma   90.00
#
_symmetry.space_group_name_H-M   'P 1'
#
loop_
_entity.id
_entity.type
_entity.pdbx_description
1 polymer ?
#
loop_
_entity_poly.entity_id
_entity_poly.type
_entity_poly.pdbx_seq_one_letter_code
_entity_poly.pdbx_strand_id
1 'polypeptide(L)' 'IGIRLAEAGMAAYGIDYEGHGRSSGLRGYIPNFDEVVGDCWEFYTSII' A
#
# COMPACT_ATOMS: atom_id res chain seq x y z
N ILE A 1 -4.29 9.40 -10.02
CA ILE A 1 -3.19 8.96 -10.91
C ILE A 1 -3.43 7.57 -11.50
N GLY A 2 -3.94 6.59 -10.72
CA GLY A 2 -4.20 5.23 -11.20
C GLY A 2 -5.01 5.12 -12.50
N ILE A 3 -6.10 5.90 -12.65
CA ILE A 3 -6.91 5.92 -13.89
C ILE A 3 -6.04 6.26 -15.11
N ARG A 4 -5.21 7.30 -15.02
CA ARG A 4 -4.30 7.71 -16.12
C ARG A 4 -3.26 6.65 -16.45
N LEU A 5 -2.80 5.88 -15.47
CA LEU A 5 -1.85 4.78 -15.68
C LEU A 5 -2.53 3.60 -16.38
N ALA A 6 -3.75 3.27 -15.96
CA ALA A 6 -4.55 2.22 -16.59
C ALA A 6 -4.90 2.56 -18.04
N GLU A 7 -5.28 3.81 -18.33
CA GLU A 7 -5.50 4.31 -19.69
C GLU A 7 -4.25 4.22 -20.59
N ALA A 8 -3.05 4.27 -19.98
CA ALA A 8 -1.78 4.11 -20.67
C ALA A 8 -1.30 2.63 -20.74
N GLY A 9 -2.14 1.66 -20.36
CA GLY A 9 -1.81 0.23 -20.42
C GLY A 9 -0.95 -0.28 -19.27
N MET A 10 -0.81 0.49 -18.18
CA MET A 10 -0.05 0.10 -16.98
C MET A 10 -0.98 -0.34 -15.85
N ALA A 11 -0.61 -1.42 -15.15
CA ALA A 11 -1.26 -1.76 -13.90
C ALA A 11 -0.78 -0.82 -12.78
N ALA A 12 -1.71 -0.38 -11.92
CA ALA A 12 -1.41 0.48 -10.78
C ALA A 12 -1.99 -0.13 -9.50
N TYR A 13 -1.14 -0.32 -8.49
CA TYR A 13 -1.49 -0.94 -7.22
C TYR A 13 -1.13 -0.02 -6.06
N GLY A 14 -1.98 0.01 -5.03
CA GLY A 14 -1.75 0.77 -3.81
C GLY A 14 -2.38 0.06 -2.62
N ILE A 15 -1.75 0.20 -1.47
CA ILE A 15 -2.24 -0.32 -0.18
C ILE A 15 -2.37 0.84 0.81
N ASP A 16 -3.31 0.70 1.74
CA ASP A 16 -3.43 1.58 2.90
C ASP A 16 -2.51 1.04 4.01
N TYR A 17 -1.64 1.88 4.57
CA TYR A 17 -0.79 1.48 5.70
C TYR A 17 -1.60 1.29 6.99
N GLU A 18 -1.01 0.60 7.97
CA GLU A 18 -1.59 0.50 9.31
C GLU A 18 -2.01 1.89 9.83
N GLY A 19 -3.21 1.97 10.39
CA GLY A 19 -3.79 3.19 10.92
C GLY A 19 -4.30 4.18 9.86
N HIS A 20 -4.17 3.88 8.57
CA HIS A 20 -4.54 4.75 7.46
C HIS A 20 -5.63 4.14 6.58
N GLY A 21 -6.38 5.01 5.89
CA GLY A 21 -7.42 4.60 4.94
C GLY A 21 -8.42 3.60 5.52
N ARG A 22 -8.46 2.41 4.93
CA ARG A 22 -9.33 1.29 5.31
C ARG A 22 -8.59 0.17 6.07
N SER A 23 -7.28 0.26 6.23
CA SER A 23 -6.50 -0.69 7.02
C SER A 23 -6.77 -0.52 8.52
N SER A 24 -6.58 -1.60 9.28
CA SER A 24 -6.73 -1.61 10.74
C SER A 24 -5.61 -0.81 11.43
N GLY A 25 -5.74 -0.63 12.74
CA GLY A 25 -4.76 0.08 13.57
C GLY A 25 -5.31 1.37 14.16
N LEU A 26 -4.53 2.01 15.03
CA LEU A 26 -4.89 3.30 15.60
C LEU A 26 -4.77 4.38 14.51
N ARG A 27 -5.81 5.20 14.35
CA ARG A 27 -5.89 6.22 13.28
C ARG A 27 -4.66 7.13 13.27
N GLY A 28 -3.93 7.12 12.16
CA GLY A 28 -2.74 7.96 11.93
C GLY A 28 -1.52 7.55 12.76
N TYR A 29 -1.49 6.34 13.30
CA TYR A 29 -0.39 5.85 14.13
C TYR A 29 0.27 4.64 13.48
N ILE A 30 1.60 4.69 13.40
CA ILE A 30 2.46 3.60 12.93
C ILE A 30 3.38 3.26 14.11
N PRO A 31 3.22 2.08 14.74
CA PRO A 31 4.00 1.68 15.90
C PRO A 31 5.45 1.36 15.54
N ASN A 32 5.69 0.82 14.34
CA ASN A 32 7.00 0.45 13.83
C ASN A 32 7.08 0.71 12.32
N PHE A 33 8.12 1.42 11.89
CA PHE A 33 8.32 1.71 10.47
C PHE A 33 8.77 0.48 9.67
N ASP A 34 9.46 -0.47 10.30
CA ASP A 34 9.91 -1.70 9.62
C ASP A 34 8.72 -2.57 9.17
N GLU A 35 7.59 -2.51 9.89
CA GLU A 35 6.36 -3.21 9.53
C GLU A 35 5.75 -2.62 8.25
N VAL A 36 5.77 -1.30 8.10
CA VAL A 36 5.33 -0.64 6.85
C VAL A 36 6.17 -1.10 5.66
N VAL A 37 7.49 -1.20 5.84
CA VAL A 37 8.41 -1.69 4.81
C VAL A 37 8.14 -3.16 4.50
N GLY A 38 7.91 -3.97 5.52
CA GLY A 38 7.55 -5.38 5.40
C GLY A 38 6.26 -5.59 4.62
N ASP A 39 5.19 -4.87 4.97
CA ASP A 39 3.89 -4.91 4.30
C ASP A 39 4.00 -4.54 2.82
N CYS A 40 4.77 -3.48 2.51
CA CYS A 40 5.06 -3.09 1.13
C CYS A 40 5.78 -4.22 0.37
N TRP A 41 6.85 -4.75 0.97
CA TRP A 41 7.64 -5.81 0.36
C TRP A 41 6.78 -7.03 0.06
N GLU A 42 6.04 -7.54 1.05
CA GLU A 42 5.18 -8.72 0.91
C GLU A 42 4.12 -8.50 -0.18
N PHE A 43 3.39 -7.39 -0.13
CA PHE A 43 2.34 -7.11 -1.12
C PHE A 43 2.92 -6.98 -2.53
N TYR A 44 3.93 -6.13 -2.73
CA TYR A 44 4.44 -5.83 -4.06
C TYR A 44 5.25 -6.99 -4.65
N THR A 45 5.88 -7.85 -3.84
CA THR A 45 6.51 -9.07 -4.35
C THR A 45 5.52 -10.18 -4.64
N SER A 46 4.33 -10.18 -4.02
CA SER A 46 3.28 -11.18 -4.31
C SER A 46 2.58 -11.00 -5.66
N ILE A 47 2.67 -9.80 -6.25
CA ILE A 47 2.04 -9.45 -7.53
C ILE A 47 3.01 -9.49 -8.72
N ILE A 48 4.31 -9.73 -8.47
CA ILE A 48 5.35 -9.95 -9.47
C ILE A 48 5.59 -11.46 -9.59
#